data_AF-A0A9D4K0Y3-F1
#
_entry.id   AF-A0A9D4K0Y3-F1
#
_cell.length_a   1.000
_cell.length_b   1.000
_cell.length_c   1.000
_cell.angle_alpha   90.00
_cell.angle_beta   90.00
_cell.angle_gamma   90.00
#
_symmetry.space_group_name_H-M   'P 1'
#
loop_
_entity.id
_entity.type
_entity.pdbx_description
1 polymer ?
#
loop_
_entity_poly.entity_id
_entity_poly.type
_entity_poly.pdbx_seq_one_letter_code
_entity_poly.pdbx_strand_id
1 'polypeptide(L)' 'MASPLLPGGIACLSFYYTIPAATTTLQVMTRTEDNVRVELWNVTERARRNWTRVEGLVVENIDHFVVCNWFSIF' A
#
# COMPACT_ATOMS: atom_id res chain seq x y z
N MET A 1 -7.92 -0.15 -10.72
CA MET A 1 -8.63 0.99 -10.12
C MET A 1 -7.60 2.09 -9.91
N ALA A 2 -7.81 3.28 -10.48
CA ALA A 2 -6.88 4.39 -10.36
C ALA A 2 -7.26 5.22 -9.12
N SER A 3 -6.28 5.45 -8.26
CA SER A 3 -6.45 6.31 -7.10
C SER A 3 -6.49 7.78 -7.52
N PRO A 4 -7.30 8.62 -6.84
CA PRO A 4 -7.41 10.04 -7.17
C PRO A 4 -6.06 10.73 -7.02
N LEU A 5 -5.87 11.77 -7.84
CA LEU A 5 -4.67 12.60 -7.80
C LEU A 5 -4.69 13.41 -6.51
N LEU A 6 -3.62 13.35 -5.72
CA LEU A 6 -3.52 14.12 -4.48
C LEU A 6 -2.94 15.49 -4.80
N PRO A 7 -3.49 16.59 -4.25
CA PRO A 7 -2.83 17.88 -4.35
C PRO A 7 -1.50 17.74 -3.62
N GLY A 8 -0.38 17.85 -4.35
CA GLY A 8 0.96 17.58 -3.83
C GLY A 8 1.19 18.17 -2.44
N GLY A 9 1.94 17.44 -1.61
CA GLY A 9 2.18 17.81 -0.22
C GLY A 9 2.50 16.61 0.65
N ILE A 10 2.32 16.78 1.96
CA ILE A 10 2.47 15.74 2.98
C ILE A 10 1.09 15.19 3.31
N ALA A 11 0.90 13.88 3.13
CA ALA A 11 -0.32 13.18 3.48
C ALA A 11 -0.03 12.05 4.49
N CYS A 12 -1.02 11.75 5.34
CA CYS A 12 -0.97 10.60 6.24
C CYS A 12 -1.95 9.54 5.72
N LEU A 13 -1.43 8.41 5.27
CA LEU A 13 -2.22 7.26 4.85
C LEU A 13 -2.49 6.34 6.05
N SER A 14 -3.74 5.91 6.19
CA SER A 14 -4.14 4.87 7.14
C SER A 14 -5.11 3.91 6.46
N PHE A 15 -4.94 2.61 6.69
CA PHE A 15 -5.76 1.59 6.06
C PHE A 15 -5.88 0.34 6.93
N TYR A 16 -6.86 -0.49 6.61
CA TYR A 16 -7.03 -1.82 7.19
C TYR A 16 -6.76 -2.87 6.13
N TYR A 17 -6.12 -3.97 6.51
CA TYR A 17 -5.92 -5.12 5.64
C TYR A 17 -6.26 -6.43 6.35
N THR A 18 -6.57 -7.46 5.56
CA THR A 18 -6.75 -8.85 6.02
C THR A 18 -6.19 -9.79 4.96
N ILE A 19 -5.60 -10.90 5.39
CA ILE A 19 -5.03 -11.93 4.49
C ILE A 19 -5.85 -13.20 4.69
N PRO A 20 -6.90 -13.42 3.88
CA PRO A 20 -7.91 -14.44 4.16
C PRO A 20 -7.41 -15.88 3.92
N ALA A 21 -6.44 -16.08 3.02
CA ALA A 21 -5.89 -17.39 2.69
C ALA A 21 -4.45 -17.26 2.14
N ALA A 22 -3.63 -18.29 2.40
CA ALA A 22 -2.21 -18.39 2.04
C ALA A 22 -1.29 -17.29 2.62
N THR A 23 0.02 -17.52 2.48
CA THR A 23 1.03 -16.48 2.73
C THR A 23 0.99 -15.49 1.56
N THR A 24 0.80 -14.21 1.84
CA THR A 24 0.68 -13.17 0.82
C THR A 24 1.55 -11.96 1.19
N THR A 25 2.08 -11.28 0.18
CA THR A 25 2.78 -10.02 0.34
C THR A 25 1.86 -8.88 -0.10
N LEU A 26 1.57 -7.95 0.82
CA LEU A 26 0.87 -6.71 0.50
C LEU A 26 1.88 -5.58 0.43
N GLN A 27 1.79 -4.75 -0.59
CA GLN A 27 2.69 -3.63 -0.81
C GLN A 27 1.89 -2.37 -1.15
N VAL A 28 2.22 -1.27 -0.48
CA VAL A 28 1.68 0.06 -0.78
C VAL A 28 2.79 0.88 -1.41
N MET A 29 2.50 1.45 -2.58
CA MET A 29 3.44 2.26 -3.34
C MET A 29 2.82 3.61 -3.70
N THR A 30 3.65 4.63 -3.84
CA THR A 30 3.29 5.85 -4.57
C THR A 30 3.68 5.71 -6.03
N ARG A 31 3.05 6.54 -6.85
CA ARG A 31 3.42 6.77 -8.24
C ARG A 31 3.44 8.27 -8.47
N THR A 32 4.59 8.79 -8.88
CA THR A 32 4.72 10.18 -9.34
C THR A 32 4.22 10.34 -10.77
N GLU A 33 4.05 11.59 -11.25
CA GLU A 33 3.72 11.93 -12.64
C GLU A 33 4.70 11.27 -13.63
N ASP A 34 5.99 11.24 -13.29
CA ASP A 34 7.06 10.58 -14.07
C ASP A 34 6.99 9.04 -14.04
N ASN A 35 5.92 8.46 -13.49
CA ASN A 35 5.71 7.02 -13.37
C ASN A 35 6.75 6.31 -12.47
N VAL A 36 7.46 7.05 -11.63
CA VAL A 36 8.38 6.47 -10.63
C VAL A 36 7.55 5.89 -9.50
N ARG A 37 7.80 4.60 -9.18
CA ARG A 37 7.16 3.92 -8.06
C ARG A 37 8.07 3.92 -6.86
N VAL A 38 7.58 4.37 -5.72
CA VAL A 38 8.31 4.33 -4.44
C VAL A 38 7.53 3.46 -3.47
N GLU A 39 8.22 2.50 -2.85
CA GLU A 39 7.62 1.69 -1.80
C GLU A 39 7.43 2.52 -0.53
N LEU A 40 6.21 2.49 0.01
CA LEU A 40 5.89 3.12 1.29
C LEU A 40 5.79 2.12 2.42
N TRP A 41 5.27 0.94 2.10
CA TRP A 41 4.99 -0.08 3.09
C TRP A 41 4.89 -1.44 2.42
N ASN A 42 5.37 -2.46 3.11
CA ASN A 42 5.14 -3.83 2.74
C ASN A 42 4.89 -4.70 3.99
N VAL A 43 4.19 -5.80 3.80
CA VAL A 43 4.14 -6.88 4.78
C VAL A 43 4.07 -8.21 4.06
N THR A 44 4.78 -9.21 4.57
CA THR A 44 4.59 -10.61 4.19
C THR A 44 4.09 -11.38 5.39
N GLU A 45 2.85 -11.83 5.33
CA GLU A 45 2.18 -12.48 6.45
C GLU A 45 1.47 -13.76 6.00
N ARG A 46 1.41 -14.74 6.91
CA ARG A 46 0.56 -15.92 6.76
C ARG A 46 -0.91 -15.52 6.90
N ALA A 47 -1.79 -16.35 6.37
CA ALA A 47 -3.23 -16.17 6.46
C ALA A 47 -3.67 -15.83 7.89
N ARG A 48 -4.29 -14.66 8.05
CA ARG A 48 -4.83 -14.16 9.30
C ARG A 48 -6.17 -13.52 8.99
N ARG A 49 -7.24 -14.07 9.60
CA ARG A 49 -8.62 -13.61 9.38
C ARG A 49 -9.00 -12.36 10.18
N ASN A 50 -8.05 -11.78 10.91
CA ASN A 50 -8.28 -10.57 11.68
C ASN A 50 -7.87 -9.36 10.84
N TRP A 51 -8.67 -8.30 10.90
CA TRP A 51 -8.30 -7.02 10.33
C TRP A 51 -7.14 -6.41 11.12
N THR A 52 -6.09 -6.03 10.41
CA THR A 52 -4.95 -5.28 10.96
C THR A 52 -5.03 -3.84 10.47
N ARG A 53 -4.81 -2.88 11.37
CA ARG A 53 -4.77 -1.45 11.03
C ARG A 53 -3.31 -1.01 10.85
N VAL A 54 -3.05 -0.25 9.80
CA VAL A 54 -1.81 0.50 9.59
C VAL A 54 -2.15 1.98 9.71
N GLU A 55 -1.37 2.70 10.52
CA GLU A 55 -1.59 4.11 10.82
C GLU A 55 -0.37 4.95 10.51
N GLY A 56 -0.61 6.19 10.09
CA GLY A 56 0.43 7.21 10.08
C GLY A 56 1.55 6.97 9.07
N LEU A 57 1.28 6.32 7.95
CA LEU A 57 2.21 6.31 6.82
C LEU A 57 2.29 7.72 6.26
N VAL A 58 3.35 8.43 6.63
CA VAL A 58 3.65 9.76 6.10
C VAL A 58 4.15 9.57 4.68
N VAL A 59 3.55 10.33 3.77
CA VAL A 59 3.91 10.26 2.37
C VAL A 59 4.05 11.66 1.81
N GLU A 60 5.16 11.91 1.14
CA GLU A 60 5.54 13.21 0.58
C GLU A 60 5.53 13.14 -0.95
N ASN A 61 5.20 14.27 -1.60
CA ASN A 61 5.29 14.43 -3.05
C ASN A 61 4.56 13.33 -3.85
N ILE A 62 3.29 13.10 -3.51
CA ILE A 62 2.45 12.10 -4.17
C ILE A 62 1.57 12.77 -5.22
N ASP A 63 1.59 12.21 -6.42
CA ASP A 63 0.55 12.46 -7.42
C ASP A 63 -0.52 11.36 -7.35
N HIS A 64 -0.10 10.08 -7.29
CA HIS A 64 -1.00 8.93 -7.15
C HIS A 64 -0.52 7.89 -6.13
N PHE A 65 -1.44 7.15 -5.51
CA PHE A 65 -1.12 5.94 -4.74
C PHE A 65 -1.59 4.67 -5.45
N VAL A 66 -0.84 3.58 -5.33
CA VAL A 66 -1.23 2.26 -5.87
C VAL A 66 -1.02 1.22 -4.78
N VAL A 67 -2.09 0.49 -4.45
CA VAL A 67 -2.02 -0.68 -3.58
C VAL A 67 -1.82 -1.91 -4.46
N CYS A 68 -0.69 -2.58 -4.29
CA CYS A 68 -0.36 -3.80 -5.01
C CYS A 68 -0.51 -5.01 -4.08
N ASN A 69 -1.23 -6.03 -4.57
CA ASN A 69 -1.25 -7.33 -3.95
C ASN A 69 -0.33 -8.26 -4.75
N TRP A 70 0.66 -8.85 -4.10
CA TRP A 70 1.57 -9.81 -4.70
C TRP A 70 1.46 -11.17 -4.01
N PHE A 71 1.19 -12.21 -4.80
CA PHE A 71 1.20 -13.60 -4.32
C PHE A 71 2.52 -14.24 -4.73
N SER A 72 3.37 -14.57 -3.76
CA SER A 72 4.53 -15.44 -3.96
C SER A 72 4.16 -16.85 -3.52
N ILE A 73 4.01 -17.77 -4.48
CA ILE A 73 3.92 -19.21 -4.19
C ILE A 73 5.38 -19.69 -4.02
N PHE A 74 5.75 -20.03 -2.79
CA PHE A 74 6.99 -20.75 -2.50
C PHE A 74 6.79 -22.25 -2.62
#